data_AF-A0A7J6WWN9-F1
#
_entry.id   AF-A0A7J6WWN9-F1
#
_cell.length_a   1.000
_cell.length_b   1.000
_cell.length_c   1.000
_cell.angle_alpha   90.00
_cell.angle_beta   90.00
_cell.angle_gamma   90.00
#
_symmetry.space_group_name_H-M   'P 1'
#
loop_
_entity.id
_entity.type
_entity.pdbx_description
1 polymer ?
#
loop_
_entity_poly.entity_id
_entity_poly.type
_entity_poly.pdbx_seq_one_letter_code
_entity_poly.pdbx_strand_id
1 'polypeptide(L)'
;MGGCKCNLWAECQLCGCEGHTAYGCPLLYAQCIIPGCQGIMKLYTEIGDDKQEVKYLICQYDLCPGQVFLKRSSNGEEDLDETED
;
A
#
# COMPACT_ATOMS: atom_id res chain seq x y z
N MET A 1 1.61 -19.69 -26.72
CA MET A 1 2.79 -19.01 -26.15
C MET A 1 2.49 -18.74 -24.69
N GLY A 2 3.15 -19.43 -23.76
CA GLY A 2 2.96 -19.22 -22.31
C GLY A 2 3.99 -18.21 -21.82
N GLY A 3 3.55 -17.14 -21.14
CA GLY A 3 4.40 -15.99 -20.86
C GLY A 3 3.91 -15.13 -19.70
N CYS A 4 3.39 -15.74 -18.63
CA CYS A 4 3.08 -15.02 -17.39
C CYS A 4 4.39 -14.60 -16.70
N LYS A 5 4.93 -13.43 -17.07
CA LYS A 5 6.09 -12.79 -16.40
C LYS A 5 5.69 -12.20 -15.04
N CYS A 6 5.18 -13.04 -14.15
CA CYS A 6 4.81 -12.67 -12.78
C CYS A 6 6.05 -12.70 -11.87
N ASN A 7 7.08 -11.88 -12.15
CA ASN A 7 8.30 -11.78 -11.35
C ASN A 7 9.00 -10.40 -11.52
N LEU A 8 8.23 -9.32 -11.46
CA LEU A 8 8.69 -8.18 -10.66
C LEU A 8 8.15 -8.42 -9.24
N TRP A 9 8.99 -8.18 -8.25
CA TRP A 9 8.67 -8.32 -6.83
C TRP A 9 7.76 -7.16 -6.46
N ALA A 10 6.47 -7.33 -6.72
CA ALA A 10 5.46 -6.27 -6.60
C ALA A 10 5.61 -5.54 -5.26
N GLU A 11 5.83 -4.23 -5.32
CA GLU A 11 5.97 -3.38 -4.14
C GLU A 11 4.83 -3.64 -3.16
N CYS A 12 5.17 -3.85 -1.89
CA CYS A 12 4.18 -4.11 -0.88
C CYS A 12 3.25 -2.91 -0.74
N GLN A 13 1.95 -3.13 -0.96
CA GLN A 13 0.93 -2.08 -0.93
C GLN A 13 0.77 -1.42 0.47
N LEU A 14 1.47 -1.92 1.49
CA LEU A 14 1.43 -1.45 2.88
C LEU A 14 2.76 -0.89 3.42
N CYS A 15 3.86 -0.94 2.65
CA CYS A 15 5.12 -0.29 3.05
C CYS A 15 6.00 0.23 1.90
N GLY A 16 5.63 -0.01 0.64
CA GLY A 16 6.44 0.31 -0.54
C GLY A 16 7.66 -0.59 -0.75
N CYS A 17 8.07 -1.39 0.24
CA CYS A 17 9.21 -2.29 0.09
C CYS A 17 8.88 -3.51 -0.78
N GLU A 18 9.85 -3.95 -1.56
CA GLU A 18 9.77 -5.11 -2.44
C GLU A 18 9.91 -6.43 -1.67
N GLY A 19 9.78 -7.55 -2.40
CA GLY A 19 10.03 -8.90 -1.87
C GLY A 19 8.91 -9.51 -1.03
N HIS A 20 7.79 -8.80 -0.81
CA HIS A 20 6.62 -9.32 -0.12
C HIS A 20 5.33 -8.59 -0.55
N THR A 21 4.17 -9.22 -0.35
CA THR A 21 2.85 -8.59 -0.61
C THR A 21 2.27 -7.99 0.67
N ALA A 22 1.18 -7.22 0.56
CA ALA A 22 0.42 -6.71 1.71
C ALA A 22 0.20 -7.74 2.84
N TYR A 23 -0.11 -9.00 2.52
CA TYR A 23 -0.36 -10.06 3.52
C TYR A 23 0.93 -10.58 4.19
N GLY A 24 2.09 -10.38 3.58
CA GLY A 24 3.40 -10.69 4.15
C GLY A 24 4.11 -9.46 4.74
N CYS A 25 3.44 -8.32 4.87
CA CYS A 25 4.05 -7.09 5.36
C CYS A 25 4.45 -7.22 6.84
N PRO A 26 5.70 -6.91 7.25
CA PRO A 26 6.09 -6.93 8.65
C PRO A 26 5.39 -5.87 9.49
N LEU A 27 4.75 -4.86 8.86
CA LEU A 27 3.88 -3.90 9.54
C LEU A 27 2.47 -4.47 9.81
N LEU A 28 2.06 -5.55 9.15
CA LEU A 28 0.79 -6.21 9.44
C LEU A 28 0.90 -6.96 10.77
N TYR A 29 -0.01 -6.68 11.70
CA TYR A 29 0.02 -7.12 13.10
C TYR A 29 1.20 -6.59 13.94
N ALA A 30 2.04 -5.69 13.40
CA ALA A 30 3.01 -4.95 14.20
C ALA A 30 2.32 -4.05 15.23
N GLN A 31 3.07 -3.62 16.25
CA GLN A 31 2.60 -2.59 17.18
C GLN A 31 2.26 -1.28 16.43
N CYS A 32 1.21 -0.60 16.87
CA CYS A 32 0.80 0.69 16.37
C CYS A 32 1.95 1.71 16.45
N ILE A 33 2.13 2.47 15.37
CA ILE A 33 3.19 3.50 15.26
C ILE A 33 3.02 4.68 16.23
N ILE A 34 1.85 4.85 16.84
CA ILE A 34 1.57 5.94 17.77
C ILE A 34 2.26 5.65 19.12
N PRO A 35 3.16 6.52 19.61
CA PRO A 35 3.85 6.31 20.89
C PRO A 35 2.88 6.09 22.05
N GLY A 36 3.16 5.09 22.88
CA GLY A 36 2.29 4.70 24.01
C GLY A 36 1.05 3.90 23.61
N CYS A 37 0.75 3.72 22.32
CA CYS A 37 -0.32 2.84 21.89
C CYS A 37 0.10 1.37 22.01
N GLN A 38 -0.74 0.56 22.69
CA GLN A 38 -0.59 -0.90 22.80
C GLN A 38 -1.43 -1.66 21.76
N GLY A 39 -1.99 -0.95 20.78
CA GLY A 39 -2.73 -1.56 19.68
C GLY A 39 -1.80 -2.20 18.65
N ILE A 40 -2.35 -3.09 17.82
CA ILE A 40 -1.68 -3.63 16.64
C ILE A 40 -2.26 -3.02 15.36
N MET A 41 -1.47 -2.99 14.30
CA MET A 41 -1.87 -2.57 12.96
C MET A 41 -2.60 -3.71 12.26
N LYS A 42 -3.78 -3.43 11.69
CA LYS A 42 -4.62 -4.36 10.93
C LYS A 42 -4.75 -3.87 9.49
N LEU A 43 -4.79 -4.82 8.55
CA LEU A 43 -5.11 -4.54 7.15
C LEU A 43 -6.57 -4.11 7.03
N TYR A 44 -6.80 -2.94 6.44
CA TYR A 44 -8.09 -2.52 5.92
C TYR A 44 -8.05 -2.51 4.38
N THR A 45 -9.18 -2.75 3.75
CA THR A 45 -9.34 -2.66 2.30
C THR A 45 -10.63 -1.92 2.02
N GLU A 46 -10.50 -0.77 1.38
CA GLU A 46 -11.59 0.07 0.92
C GLU A 46 -11.73 -0.13 -0.59
N ILE A 47 -12.97 -0.09 -1.10
CA ILE A 47 -13.26 -0.22 -2.52
C ILE A 47 -13.97 1.06 -2.95
N GLY A 48 -13.30 1.88 -3.76
CA GLY A 48 -13.87 3.11 -4.30
C GLY A 48 -14.99 2.86 -5.31
N ASP A 49 -15.76 3.91 -5.63
CA ASP A 49 -16.84 3.88 -6.64
C ASP A 49 -16.36 3.48 -8.04
N ASP A 50 -15.08 3.75 -8.35
CA ASP A 50 -14.35 3.31 -9.54
C ASP A 50 -13.92 1.83 -9.51
N LYS A 51 -14.33 1.08 -8.47
CA LYS A 51 -13.92 -0.31 -8.14
C LYS A 51 -12.44 -0.44 -7.82
N GLN A 52 -11.78 0.65 -7.46
CA GLN A 52 -10.38 0.62 -7.08
C GLN A 52 -10.23 0.17 -5.63
N GLU A 53 -9.53 -0.97 -5.44
CA GLU A 53 -9.15 -1.42 -4.10
C GLU A 53 -7.97 -0.58 -3.56
N VAL A 54 -8.18 0.08 -2.43
CA VAL A 54 -7.16 0.79 -1.66
C VAL A 54 -6.90 0.01 -0.37
N LYS A 55 -5.64 -0.33 -0.12
CA LYS A 55 -5.21 -1.09 1.06
C LYS A 55 -4.38 -0.20 1.96
N TYR A 56 -4.71 -0.17 3.24
CA TYR A 56 -4.01 0.64 4.24
C TYR A 56 -4.00 -0.08 5.61
N LEU A 57 -3.12 0.37 6.50
CA LEU A 57 -3.03 -0.15 7.86
C LEU A 57 -3.70 0.80 8.86
N ILE A 58 -4.57 0.25 9.70
CA ILE A 58 -5.20 0.98 10.82
C ILE A 58 -4.86 0.31 12.14
N CYS A 59 -4.67 1.10 13.19
CA CYS A 59 -4.63 0.59 14.56
C CYS A 59 -5.95 -0.13 14.90
N GLN A 60 -5.89 -1.22 15.67
CA GLN A 60 -7.07 -1.96 16.12
C GLN A 60 -8.01 -1.20 17.08
N TYR A 61 -7.62 -0.01 17.54
CA TYR A 61 -8.41 0.82 18.44
C TYR A 61 -8.97 2.00 17.66
N ASP A 62 -10.30 2.09 17.56
CA ASP A 62 -11.00 3.06 16.69
C ASP A 62 -10.71 4.53 17.04
N LEU A 63 -10.37 4.80 18.30
CA LEU A 63 -9.98 6.14 18.79
C LEU A 63 -8.50 6.48 18.56
N CYS A 64 -7.71 5.57 17.98
CA CYS A 64 -6.29 5.79 17.73
C CYS A 64 -6.08 6.39 16.34
N PRO A 65 -5.42 7.55 16.20
CA PRO A 65 -5.11 8.16 14.90
C PRO A 65 -3.97 7.43 14.15
N GLY A 66 -3.60 6.22 14.58
CA GLY A 66 -2.60 5.37 13.94
C GLY A 66 -3.14 4.76 12.65
N GLN A 67 -3.33 5.60 11.64
CA GLN A 67 -3.71 5.23 10.28
C GLN A 67 -2.51 5.52 9.37
N VAL A 68 -2.00 4.50 8.69
CA VAL A 68 -0.92 4.64 7.71
C VAL A 68 -1.55 4.54 6.33
N PHE A 69 -1.93 5.71 5.80
CA PHE A 69 -2.20 5.89 4.39
C PHE A 69 -0.87 5.92 3.65
N LEU A 70 -0.58 4.89 2.88
CA LEU A 70 0.38 5.02 1.80
C LEU A 70 -0.40 5.39 0.56
N LYS A 71 -0.04 6.54 -0.03
CA LYS A 71 -0.47 6.84 -1.38
C LYS A 71 -0.08 5.66 -2.25
N ARG A 72 -1.02 5.21 -3.07
CA ARG A 72 -0.71 4.41 -4.25
C ARG A 72 0.49 5.05 -4.94
N SER A 73 1.47 4.26 -5.37
CA SER A 73 2.45 4.74 -6.34
C SER A 73 1.67 5.18 -7.58
N SER A 74 1.39 6.48 -7.66
CA SER A 74 0.93 7.11 -8.88
C SER A 74 2.09 7.00 -9.85
N ASN A 75 2.02 6.01 -10.74
CA ASN A 75 2.70 6.12 -12.02
C ASN A 75 1.94 7.18 -12.82
N GLY A 76 2.34 8.44 -12.59
CA GLY A 76 1.86 9.69 -13.19
C GLY A 76 2.71 10.80 -12.55
N GLU A 77 3.35 11.72 -13.27
CA GLU A 77 3.13 12.16 -14.66
C GLU A 77 4.48 12.34 -15.42
N GLU A 78 4.42 13.07 -16.55
CA GLU A 78 5.47 13.73 -17.34
C GLU A 78 6.51 12.86 -18.11
N ASP A 79 6.64 12.92 -19.45
CA ASP A 79 5.70 13.38 -20.50
C ASP A 79 6.13 12.88 -21.92
N LEU A 80 5.42 13.26 -22.99
CA LEU A 80 5.86 13.15 -24.40
C LEU A 80 5.58 14.47 -25.17
N ASP A 81 6.49 15.45 -25.02
CA ASP A 81 6.70 16.48 -26.02
C ASP A 81 7.91 16.11 -26.88
N GLU A 82 7.64 15.61 -28.08
CA GLU A 82 8.58 15.65 -29.20
C GLU A 82 7.92 16.45 -30.33
N THR A 83 7.88 17.76 -30.15
CA THR A 83 7.65 18.71 -31.23
C THR A 83 8.97 18.95 -31.98
N GLU A 84 9.29 18.13 -32.99
CA GLU A 84 10.39 18.40 -33.92
C GLU A 84 9.91 18.38 -35.40
N ASP A 85 10.51 19.30 -36.17
CA ASP A 85 10.17 19.92 -37.48
C ASP A 85 9.65 19.01 -38.63
#